data_AF-A0A950EFS1-F1
#
_entry.id   AF-A0A950EFS1-F1
#
_cell.length_a   1.000
_cell.length_b   1.000
_cell.length_c   1.000
_cell.angle_alpha   90.00
_cell.angle_beta   90.00
_cell.angle_gamma   90.00
#
_symmetry.space_group_name_H-M   'P 1'
#
loop_
_entity.id
_entity.type
_entity.pdbx_description
1 polymer ?
#
loop_
_entity_poly.entity_id
_entity_poly.type
_entity_poly.pdbx_seq_one_letter_code
_entity_poly.pdbx_strand_id
1 'polypeptide(L)'
;MAHQLLDAREAAAILRMDSRTLIRWARLGQVPAHPLGEGRRKLWRFLEHELLEWVETREGDSRKSAAGTMTVAIGAHARRTA
;
A
#
# COMPACT_ATOMS: atom_id res chain seq x y z
N MET A 1 -8.61 18.43 -12.45
CA MET A 1 -7.80 17.33 -11.88
C MET A 1 -7.76 16.23 -12.93
N ALA A 2 -6.61 15.97 -13.54
CA ALA A 2 -6.51 14.91 -14.54
C ALA A 2 -6.47 13.57 -13.80
N HIS A 3 -7.49 12.73 -13.98
CA HIS A 3 -7.52 11.39 -13.41
C HIS A 3 -6.77 10.46 -14.37
N GLN A 4 -5.45 10.38 -14.21
CA GLN A 4 -4.64 9.48 -15.02
C GLN A 4 -4.86 8.04 -14.57
N LEU A 5 -5.44 7.24 -15.47
CA LEU A 5 -5.58 5.80 -15.32
C LEU A 5 -4.27 5.13 -15.70
N LEU A 6 -3.69 4.40 -14.77
CA LEU A 6 -2.43 3.70 -14.90
C LEU A 6 -2.63 2.19 -15.00
N ASP A 7 -1.78 1.56 -15.80
CA ASP A 7 -1.62 0.10 -15.78
C ASP A 7 -0.84 -0.36 -14.55
N ALA A 8 -0.95 -1.64 -14.20
CA ALA A 8 -0.22 -2.24 -13.08
C ALA A 8 1.30 -2.04 -13.15
N ARG A 9 1.88 -1.94 -14.36
CA ARG A 9 3.32 -1.69 -14.53
C ARG A 9 3.68 -0.24 -14.25
N GLU A 10 2.86 0.70 -14.69
CA GLU A 10 3.07 2.14 -14.52
C GLU A 10 2.89 2.51 -13.05
N ALA A 11 1.80 2.02 -12.43
CA ALA A 11 1.55 2.19 -11.01
C ALA A 11 2.69 1.62 -10.14
N ALA A 12 3.21 0.43 -10.50
CA ALA A 12 4.33 -0.17 -9.79
C ALA A 12 5.64 0.61 -9.97
N ALA A 13 5.85 1.23 -11.14
CA ALA A 13 6.99 2.10 -11.38
C ALA A 13 6.97 3.36 -10.50
N ILE A 14 5.79 3.98 -10.33
CA ILE A 14 5.60 5.12 -9.42
C ILE A 14 5.95 4.73 -7.98
N LEU A 15 5.44 3.57 -7.54
CA LEU A 15 5.72 3.03 -6.21
C LEU A 15 7.11 2.38 -6.07
N ARG A 16 7.92 2.37 -7.15
CA ARG A 16 9.22 1.69 -7.23
C ARG A 16 9.19 0.26 -6.68
N MET A 17 8.17 -0.52 -7.05
CA MET A 17 7.99 -1.89 -6.60
C MET A 17 7.69 -2.85 -7.75
N ASP A 18 7.61 -4.15 -7.45
CA ASP A 18 7.26 -5.18 -8.42
C ASP A 18 5.77 -5.16 -8.76
N SER A 19 5.44 -5.23 -10.05
CA SER A 19 4.05 -5.17 -10.51
C SER A 19 3.23 -6.40 -10.14
N ARG A 20 3.84 -7.58 -9.95
CA ARG A 20 3.13 -8.77 -9.48
C ARG A 20 2.73 -8.62 -8.02
N THR A 21 3.58 -8.00 -7.20
CA THR A 21 3.24 -7.66 -5.81
C THR A 21 2.08 -6.67 -5.77
N LEU A 22 2.09 -5.63 -6.60
CA LEU A 22 1.00 -4.67 -6.68
C LEU A 22 -0.33 -5.33 -7.10
N ILE A 23 -0.32 -6.21 -8.11
CA ILE A 23 -1.50 -6.97 -8.53
C ILE A 23 -1.98 -7.90 -7.40
N ARG A 24 -1.06 -8.52 -6.65
CA ARG A 24 -1.43 -9.35 -5.50
C ARG A 24 -2.18 -8.52 -4.46
N TRP A 25 -1.72 -7.31 -4.16
CA TRP A 25 -2.39 -6.40 -3.22
C TRP A 25 -3.74 -5.91 -3.74
N ALA A 26 -3.84 -5.60 -5.04
CA ALA A 26 -5.11 -5.28 -5.68
C ALA A 26 -6.13 -6.41 -5.54
N ARG A 27 -5.71 -7.66 -5.75
CA ARG A 27 -6.57 -8.85 -5.56
C ARG A 27 -6.99 -9.05 -4.10
N LEU A 28 -6.17 -8.65 -3.15
CA LEU A 28 -6.47 -8.71 -1.71
C LEU A 28 -7.31 -7.51 -1.22
N GLY A 29 -7.57 -6.51 -2.07
CA GLY A 29 -8.27 -5.29 -1.68
C GLY A 29 -7.46 -4.38 -0.77
N GLN A 30 -6.12 -4.52 -0.75
CA GLN A 30 -5.24 -3.71 0.10
C GLN A 30 -4.82 -2.39 -0.54
N VAL A 31 -4.94 -2.27 -1.87
CA VAL A 31 -4.57 -1.09 -2.64
C VAL A 31 -5.80 -0.65 -3.47
N PRO A 32 -6.02 0.66 -3.66
CA PRO A 32 -7.11 1.15 -4.50
C PRO A 32 -6.86 0.73 -5.94
N ALA A 33 -7.64 -0.24 -6.41
CA ALA A 33 -7.51 -0.84 -7.72
C ALA A 33 -8.89 -1.11 -8.30
N HIS A 34 -9.09 -0.65 -9.53
CA HIS A 34 -10.35 -0.72 -10.24
C HIS A 34 -10.27 -1.88 -11.24
N PRO A 35 -11.03 -2.98 -11.04
CA PRO A 35 -11.07 -4.04 -12.02
C PRO A 35 -11.83 -3.55 -13.26
N LEU A 36 -11.13 -3.45 -14.39
CA LEU A 36 -11.69 -3.07 -15.68
C LEU A 36 -11.76 -4.30 -16.59
N GLY A 37 -12.97 -4.67 -16.99
CA GLY A 37 -13.24 -5.73 -17.95
C GLY A 37 -14.31 -6.71 -17.52
N GLU A 38 -15.21 -7.02 -18.45
CA GLU A 38 -16.32 -7.96 -18.29
C GLU A 38 -15.93 -9.28 -18.97
N GLY A 39 -15.16 -10.14 -18.27
CA GLY A 39 -14.68 -11.40 -18.84
C GLY A 39 -13.63 -12.16 -18.01
N ARG A 40 -13.08 -13.24 -18.59
CA ARG A 40 -12.09 -14.15 -17.96
C ARG A 40 -10.75 -13.50 -17.63
N ARG A 41 -10.44 -12.33 -18.19
CA ARG A 41 -9.22 -11.55 -17.92
C ARG A 41 -9.61 -10.19 -17.35
N LYS A 42 -9.50 -10.05 -16.02
CA LYS A 42 -9.68 -8.76 -15.34
C LYS A 42 -8.39 -7.96 -15.49
N LEU A 43 -8.45 -6.79 -16.13
CA LEU A 43 -7.36 -5.83 -16.11
C LEU A 43 -7.50 -4.99 -14.86
N TRP A 44 -6.41 -4.78 -14.13
CA TRP A 44 -6.42 -3.90 -12.96
C TRP A 44 -5.95 -2.52 -13.39
N ARG A 45 -6.80 -1.51 -13.20
CA ARG A 45 -6.49 -0.11 -13.42
C ARG A 45 -6.31 0.58 -12.09
N PHE A 46 -5.35 1.50 -12.04
CA PHE A 46 -5.04 2.26 -10.84
C PHE A 46 -5.16 3.74 -11.16
N LEU A 47 -5.60 4.53 -10.18
CA LEU A 47 -5.63 5.97 -10.29
C LEU A 47 -4.41 6.54 -9.58
N GLU A 48 -3.67 7.41 -10.26
CA GLU A 48 -2.43 7.98 -9.71
C GLU A 48 -2.67 8.72 -8.38
N HIS A 49 -3.70 9.56 -8.32
CA HIS A 49 -4.04 10.32 -7.11
C HIS A 49 -4.44 9.41 -5.94
N GLU A 50 -5.23 8.35 -6.19
CA GLU A 50 -5.60 7.38 -5.13
C GLU A 50 -4.38 6.59 -4.64
N LEU A 51 -3.44 6.26 -5.54
CA LEU A 51 -2.19 5.60 -5.19
C LEU A 51 -1.34 6.48 -4.27
N LEU A 52 -1.19 7.76 -4.59
CA LEU A 52 -0.43 8.71 -3.79
C LEU A 52 -1.08 8.93 -2.42
N GLU A 53 -2.40 9.19 -2.39
CA GLU A 53 -3.17 9.34 -1.15
C GLU A 53 -3.09 8.08 -0.27
N TRP A 54 -3.12 6.90 -0.88
CA TRP A 54 -2.95 5.65 -0.17
C TRP A 54 -1.57 5.51 0.46
N VAL A 55 -0.48 5.90 -0.24
CA VAL A 55 0.86 5.91 0.34
C VAL A 55 0.93 6.86 1.54
N GLU A 56 0.42 8.09 1.39
CA GLU A 56 0.39 9.09 2.46
C GLU A 56 -0.40 8.60 3.68
N THR A 57 -1.54 7.94 3.43
CA THR A 57 -2.38 7.35 4.48
C THR A 57 -1.64 6.23 5.22
N ARG A 58 -0.88 5.39 4.52
CA ARG A 58 -0.10 4.30 5.14
C ARG A 58 1.11 4.80 5.91
N GLU A 59 1.80 5.83 5.42
CA GLU A 59 2.85 6.50 6.19
C GLU A 59 2.24 7.15 7.44
N GLY A 60 1.08 7.78 7.30
CA GLY A 60 0.32 8.37 8.40
C GLY A 60 -0.15 7.33 9.42
N ASP A 61 -0.62 6.17 8.99
CA ASP A 61 -0.99 5.04 9.85
C ASP A 61 0.24 4.47 10.55
N SER A 62 1.35 4.26 9.84
CA SER A 62 2.62 3.85 10.47
C SER A 62 3.14 4.88 11.48
N ARG A 63 2.90 6.18 11.25
CA ARG A 63 3.28 7.27 12.17
C ARG A 63 2.33 7.40 13.36
N LYS A 64 1.02 7.16 13.15
CA LYS A 64 0.00 7.10 14.22
C LYS A 64 0.17 5.83 15.06
N SER A 65 0.51 4.70 14.45
CA SER A 65 0.92 3.47 15.11
C SER A 65 2.29 3.59 15.76
N ALA A 66 3.22 4.40 15.23
CA ALA A 66 4.47 4.73 15.93
C ALA A 66 4.20 5.60 17.18
N ALA A 67 3.28 6.56 17.10
CA ALA A 67 2.84 7.34 18.26
C ALA A 67 2.07 6.49 19.30
N GLY A 68 1.42 5.39 18.88
CA GLY A 68 0.74 4.44 19.77
C GLY A 68 1.60 3.24 20.25
N THR A 69 2.72 2.94 19.59
CA THR A 69 3.54 1.73 19.86
C THR A 69 4.94 2.05 20.38
N MET A 70 5.39 3.31 20.34
CA MET A 70 6.67 3.71 20.94
C MET A 70 6.70 3.60 22.47
N THR A 71 5.57 3.43 23.16
CA THR A 71 5.53 3.20 24.62
C THR A 71 5.75 1.73 25.01
N VAL A 72 5.59 0.76 24.09
CA VAL A 72 5.70 -0.68 24.46
C VAL A 72 7.07 -1.29 24.13
N ALA A 73 7.84 -0.69 23.21
CA ALA A 73 9.12 -1.28 22.79
C ALA A 73 10.36 -0.86 23.61
N ILE A 74 10.24 0.09 24.54
CA ILE A 74 11.37 0.51 25.40
C ILE A 74 11.49 -0.35 26.68
N GLY A 75 10.47 -1.17 27.01
CA GLY A 75 10.44 -1.95 28.26
C GLY A 75 10.96 -3.39 28.21
N ALA A 76 11.36 -3.92 27.03
CA ALA A 76 11.53 -5.37 26.86
C ALA A 76 12.98 -5.89 26.95
N HIS A 77 13.98 -5.07 27.32
CA HIS A 77 15.38 -5.52 27.36
C HIS A 77 16.06 -5.55 28.74
N ALA A 78 15.31 -5.46 29.84
CA ALA A 78 15.89 -5.56 31.18
C ALA A 78 15.16 -6.63 32.01
N ARG A 79 15.55 -7.91 31.82
CA ARG A 79 15.56 -8.97 32.86
C ARG A 79 15.99 -10.33 32.27
N ARG A 80 17.29 -10.47 32.03
CA ARG A 80 18.00 -11.76 32.11
C ARG A 80 19.42 -11.50 32.61
N THR A 81 19.59 -11.43 33.93
CA THR A 81 20.84 -11.74 34.66
C THR A 81 20.55 -11.68 36.16
N ALA A 82 20.32 -12.85 36.76
CA ALA A 82 20.67 -13.27 38.12
C ALA A 82 19.94 -14.58 38.42
#